data_AF-A0AAQ3VXY6-F1
#
_entry.id   AF-A0AAQ3VXY6-F1
#
_cell.length_a   1.000
_cell.length_b   1.000
_cell.length_c   1.000
_cell.angle_alpha   90.00
_cell.angle_beta   90.00
_cell.angle_gamma   90.00
#
_symmetry.space_group_name_H-M   'P 1'
#
loop_
_entity.id
_entity.type
_entity.pdbx_description
1 polymer ?
#
loop_
_entity_poly.entity_id
_entity_poly.type
_entity_poly.pdbx_seq_one_letter_code
_entity_poly.pdbx_strand_id
1 'polypeptide(L)'
;MKKDHLDEIIDAAAFLFITKGFQLTKIKDIAEKAEIATGSIYKYFQSKEDIWITIPIALLDEERKDLLVSQYPINFSDISKQHQVILEKFQQIDQLMEREILGENIELASIIELLVRLMDKYGKFFLLIEKNQKVDKKMTDYYQLYRKKLFSYVHQFFAKQIDNAVFRKIEHLDCHVELVIDSISRLTIHKKYDSFEIEEIDTSLVVAVLVDTFEHAYLVRE
;
A
#
# COMPACT_ATOMS: atom_id res chain seq x y z
N MET A 1 25.15 -19.22 -12.62
CA MET A 1 23.89 -18.60 -13.07
C MET A 1 24.07 -17.09 -13.03
N LYS A 2 23.67 -16.36 -14.08
CA LYS A 2 23.62 -14.89 -14.00
C LYS A 2 22.61 -14.51 -12.92
N LYS A 3 23.02 -13.69 -11.96
CA LYS A 3 22.10 -13.09 -10.99
C LYS A 3 21.14 -12.20 -11.76
N ASP A 4 19.84 -12.44 -11.62
CA ASP A 4 18.83 -11.53 -12.14
C ASP A 4 18.78 -10.31 -11.20
N HIS A 5 18.86 -9.10 -11.77
CA HIS A 5 18.88 -7.83 -11.04
C HIS A 5 17.51 -7.12 -11.03
N LEU A 6 16.44 -7.78 -11.51
CA LEU A 6 15.11 -7.18 -11.59
C LEU A 6 14.65 -6.65 -10.22
N ASP A 7 14.83 -7.44 -9.17
CA ASP A 7 14.40 -7.07 -7.81
C ASP A 7 15.17 -5.88 -7.28
N GLU A 8 16.50 -5.87 -7.42
CA GLU A 8 17.30 -4.71 -7.02
C GLU A 8 16.90 -3.44 -7.78
N ILE A 9 16.55 -3.55 -9.07
CA ILE A 9 16.09 -2.40 -9.87
C ILE A 9 14.71 -1.92 -9.41
N ILE A 10 13.75 -2.82 -9.21
CA ILE A 10 12.38 -2.49 -8.78
C ILE A 10 12.42 -1.86 -7.39
N ASP A 11 13.19 -2.41 -6.45
CA ASP A 11 13.31 -1.89 -5.11
C ASP A 11 14.00 -0.53 -5.06
N ALA A 12 15.11 -0.37 -5.81
CA ALA A 12 15.79 0.90 -5.94
C ALA A 12 14.90 1.99 -6.55
N ALA A 13 14.17 1.64 -7.62
CA ALA A 13 13.27 2.57 -8.29
C ALA A 13 12.09 2.96 -7.40
N ALA A 14 11.43 2.00 -6.74
CA ALA A 14 10.35 2.27 -5.82
C ALA A 14 10.79 3.18 -4.67
N PHE A 15 11.95 2.90 -4.07
CA PHE A 15 12.52 3.74 -3.01
C PHE A 15 12.77 5.18 -3.49
N LEU A 16 13.40 5.36 -4.65
CA LEU A 16 13.68 6.70 -5.20
C LEU A 16 12.40 7.42 -5.62
N PHE A 17 11.42 6.71 -6.19
CA PHE A 17 10.13 7.31 -6.54
C PHE A 17 9.34 7.74 -5.31
N ILE A 18 9.43 7.01 -4.19
CA ILE A 18 8.79 7.39 -2.91
C ILE A 18 9.49 8.61 -2.27
N THR A 19 10.82 8.60 -2.21
CA THR A 19 11.60 9.58 -1.43
C THR A 19 11.97 10.85 -2.23
N LYS A 20 12.19 10.73 -3.54
CA LYS A 20 12.60 11.83 -4.44
C LYS A 20 11.51 12.24 -5.43
N GLY A 21 10.57 11.34 -5.70
CA GLY A 21 9.55 11.51 -6.74
C GLY A 21 10.04 11.06 -8.13
N PHE A 22 9.10 10.60 -8.95
CA PHE A 22 9.36 10.07 -10.29
C PHE A 22 10.04 11.08 -11.22
N GLN A 23 9.58 12.34 -11.21
CA GLN A 23 10.08 13.37 -12.13
C GLN A 23 11.57 13.69 -11.91
N LEU A 24 12.01 13.74 -10.66
CA LEU A 24 13.39 14.05 -10.30
C LEU A 24 14.33 12.84 -10.33
N THR A 25 13.78 11.63 -10.40
CA THR A 25 14.56 10.39 -10.45
C THR A 25 15.01 10.10 -11.88
N LYS A 26 16.32 9.85 -12.05
CA LYS A 26 16.93 9.45 -13.32
C LYS A 26 17.26 7.96 -13.33
N ILE A 27 17.34 7.35 -14.51
CA ILE A 27 17.78 5.94 -14.67
C ILE A 27 19.16 5.70 -14.03
N LYS A 28 20.06 6.69 -14.12
CA LYS A 28 21.38 6.62 -13.47
C LYS A 28 21.26 6.51 -11.93
N ASP A 29 20.38 7.29 -11.32
CA ASP A 29 20.15 7.25 -9.86
C ASP A 29 19.66 5.86 -9.43
N ILE A 30 18.76 5.25 -10.21
CA ILE A 30 18.25 3.89 -9.98
C ILE A 30 19.38 2.88 -10.08
N ALA A 31 20.22 2.97 -11.11
CA ALA A 31 21.35 2.07 -11.30
C ALA A 31 22.36 2.13 -10.14
N GLU A 32 22.67 3.35 -9.69
CA GLU A 32 23.56 3.57 -8.55
C GLU A 32 22.97 2.97 -7.27
N LYS A 33 21.67 3.19 -7.00
CA LYS A 33 20.99 2.65 -5.82
C LYS A 33 20.84 1.12 -5.85
N ALA A 34 20.70 0.53 -7.03
CA ALA A 34 20.66 -0.91 -7.26
C ALA A 34 22.06 -1.56 -7.35
N GLU A 35 23.15 -0.77 -7.22
CA GLU A 35 24.54 -1.22 -7.30
C GLU A 35 24.90 -1.93 -8.61
N ILE A 36 24.33 -1.46 -9.73
CA ILE A 36 24.60 -1.99 -11.07
C ILE A 36 25.04 -0.89 -12.05
N ALA A 37 25.68 -1.29 -13.15
CA ALA A 37 25.99 -0.36 -14.22
C ALA A 37 24.70 0.17 -14.87
N THR A 38 24.65 1.47 -15.22
CA THR A 38 23.47 2.08 -15.89
C THR A 38 23.09 1.36 -17.18
N GLY A 39 24.08 0.89 -17.96
CA GLY A 39 23.85 0.08 -19.16
C GLY A 39 23.15 -1.25 -18.90
N SER A 40 23.22 -1.78 -17.66
CA SER A 40 22.53 -3.00 -17.28
C SER A 40 21.02 -2.78 -17.14
N ILE A 41 20.55 -1.60 -16.72
CA ILE A 41 19.10 -1.32 -16.64
C ILE A 41 18.43 -1.49 -18.00
N TYR A 42 19.10 -1.06 -19.07
CA TYR A 42 18.56 -1.15 -20.43
C TYR A 42 18.42 -2.59 -20.96
N LYS A 43 18.93 -3.60 -20.23
CA LYS A 43 18.63 -5.01 -20.50
C LYS A 43 17.25 -5.41 -19.99
N TYR A 44 16.76 -4.70 -18.97
CA TYR A 44 15.51 -4.97 -18.26
C TYR A 44 14.37 -4.09 -18.72
N PHE A 45 14.64 -2.80 -18.96
CA PHE A 45 13.62 -1.79 -19.23
C PHE A 45 14.05 -0.86 -20.36
N GLN A 46 13.11 -0.51 -21.24
CA GLN A 46 13.38 0.45 -22.31
C GLN A 46 13.30 1.91 -21.83
N SER A 47 12.46 2.19 -20.84
CA SER A 47 12.23 3.54 -20.33
C SER A 47 12.03 3.59 -18.81
N LYS A 48 11.99 4.80 -18.24
CA LYS A 48 11.68 5.00 -16.82
C LYS A 48 10.19 4.75 -16.55
N GLU A 49 9.37 5.01 -17.53
CA GLU A 49 7.93 4.77 -17.56
C GLU A 49 7.63 3.27 -17.50
N ASP A 50 8.41 2.43 -18.18
CA ASP A 50 8.31 0.97 -18.08
C ASP A 50 8.62 0.48 -16.65
N ILE A 51 9.65 1.05 -16.01
CA ILE A 51 9.95 0.74 -14.60
C ILE A 51 8.77 1.14 -13.71
N TRP A 52 8.22 2.34 -13.91
CA TRP A 52 7.09 2.84 -13.13
C TRP A 52 5.88 1.90 -13.17
N ILE A 53 5.47 1.46 -14.35
CA ILE A 53 4.28 0.61 -14.48
C ILE A 53 4.55 -0.84 -14.05
N THR A 54 5.81 -1.30 -14.10
CA THR A 54 6.21 -2.62 -13.58
C THR A 54 6.15 -2.70 -12.05
N ILE A 55 6.54 -1.66 -11.32
CA ILE A 55 6.62 -1.71 -9.85
C ILE A 55 5.28 -2.14 -9.22
N PRO A 56 4.12 -1.52 -9.52
CA PRO A 56 2.82 -1.97 -9.02
C PRO A 56 2.53 -3.45 -9.28
N ILE A 57 2.87 -3.95 -10.47
CA ILE A 57 2.60 -5.33 -10.86
C ILE A 57 3.41 -6.27 -9.97
N ALA A 58 4.71 -5.98 -9.81
CA ALA A 58 5.59 -6.76 -8.96
C ALA A 58 5.18 -6.70 -7.47
N LEU A 59 4.76 -5.53 -6.97
CA LEU A 59 4.36 -5.37 -5.57
C LEU A 59 2.99 -5.97 -5.23
N LEU A 60 2.10 -6.11 -6.22
CA LEU A 60 0.73 -6.60 -6.02
C LEU A 60 0.59 -8.11 -6.26
N ASP A 61 1.47 -8.68 -7.09
CA ASP A 61 1.36 -10.04 -7.61
C ASP A 61 2.73 -10.62 -7.97
N GLU A 62 3.33 -11.37 -7.03
CA GLU A 62 4.64 -12.03 -7.23
C GLU A 62 4.61 -13.03 -8.40
N GLU A 63 3.50 -13.72 -8.64
CA GLU A 63 3.39 -14.67 -9.76
C GLU A 63 3.48 -13.97 -11.12
N ARG A 64 2.96 -12.74 -11.21
CA ARG A 64 3.10 -11.93 -12.43
C ARG A 64 4.52 -11.42 -12.63
N LYS A 65 5.34 -11.33 -11.58
CA LYS A 65 6.75 -10.92 -11.70
C LYS A 65 7.54 -11.91 -12.56
N ASP A 66 7.32 -13.20 -12.39
CA ASP A 66 7.96 -14.25 -13.20
C ASP A 66 7.61 -14.15 -14.68
N LEU A 67 6.38 -13.72 -14.99
CA LEU A 67 5.94 -13.48 -16.37
C LEU A 67 6.64 -12.28 -17.01
N LEU A 68 7.11 -11.30 -16.22
CA LEU A 68 7.85 -10.14 -16.71
C LEU A 68 9.27 -10.50 -17.15
N VAL A 69 9.90 -11.50 -16.52
CA VAL A 69 11.26 -11.96 -16.86
C VAL A 69 11.33 -12.44 -18.32
N SER A 70 10.24 -13.02 -18.83
CA SER A 70 10.13 -13.49 -20.21
C SER A 70 10.02 -12.36 -21.26
N GLN A 71 9.88 -11.11 -20.82
CA GLN A 71 9.58 -9.96 -21.68
C GLN A 71 10.74 -8.96 -21.79
N TYR A 72 11.95 -9.33 -21.35
CA TYR A 72 13.09 -8.41 -21.38
C TYR A 72 13.54 -8.05 -22.82
N PRO A 73 13.86 -6.76 -23.08
CA PRO A 73 13.61 -5.62 -22.20
C PRO A 73 12.11 -5.29 -22.17
N ILE A 74 11.57 -5.12 -20.95
CA ILE A 74 10.18 -4.76 -20.71
C ILE A 74 9.90 -3.45 -21.42
N ASN A 75 8.86 -3.48 -22.23
CA ASN A 75 8.26 -2.34 -22.90
C ASN A 75 6.75 -2.56 -22.96
N PHE A 76 6.01 -1.65 -22.35
CA PHE A 76 4.56 -1.64 -22.45
C PHE A 76 4.10 -0.65 -23.52
N SER A 77 3.89 -1.15 -24.73
CA SER A 77 3.31 -0.38 -25.82
C SER A 77 1.87 0.06 -25.55
N ASP A 78 1.14 -0.70 -24.74
CA ASP A 78 -0.19 -0.37 -24.22
C ASP A 78 -0.25 -0.69 -22.72
N ILE A 79 -0.25 0.37 -21.89
CA ILE A 79 -0.32 0.28 -20.42
C ILE A 79 -1.71 -0.09 -19.89
N SER A 80 -2.74 -0.13 -20.75
CA SER A 80 -4.13 -0.36 -20.34
C SER A 80 -4.31 -1.73 -19.68
N LYS A 81 -3.58 -2.74 -20.14
CA LYS A 81 -3.59 -4.08 -19.53
C LYS A 81 -3.04 -4.04 -18.11
N GLN A 82 -1.95 -3.32 -17.88
CA GLN A 82 -1.32 -3.20 -16.57
C GLN A 82 -2.24 -2.44 -15.60
N HIS A 83 -2.90 -1.38 -16.07
CA HIS A 83 -3.94 -0.71 -15.28
C HIS A 83 -5.11 -1.61 -14.92
N GLN A 84 -5.55 -2.46 -15.85
CA GLN A 84 -6.64 -3.40 -15.59
C GLN A 84 -6.28 -4.38 -14.47
N VAL A 85 -5.04 -4.89 -14.48
CA VAL A 85 -4.53 -5.78 -13.43
C VAL A 85 -4.50 -5.09 -12.06
N ILE A 86 -4.02 -3.85 -12.03
CA ILE A 86 -3.98 -3.06 -10.79
C ILE A 86 -5.41 -2.78 -10.29
N LEU A 87 -6.33 -2.45 -11.19
CA LEU A 87 -7.75 -2.24 -10.86
C LEU A 87 -8.40 -3.51 -10.28
N GLU A 88 -8.19 -4.66 -10.91
CA GLU A 88 -8.70 -5.95 -10.41
C GLU A 88 -8.20 -6.21 -9.00
N LYS A 89 -6.93 -5.88 -8.72
CA LYS A 89 -6.38 -6.02 -7.38
C LYS A 89 -7.04 -5.07 -6.37
N PHE A 90 -7.23 -3.80 -6.73
CA PHE A 90 -8.00 -2.86 -5.89
C PHE A 90 -9.40 -3.38 -5.61
N GLN A 91 -10.10 -3.90 -6.62
CA GLN A 91 -11.45 -4.48 -6.48
C GLN A 91 -11.46 -5.70 -5.55
N GLN A 92 -10.46 -6.57 -5.63
CA GLN A 92 -10.34 -7.71 -4.72
C GLN A 92 -10.13 -7.27 -3.26
N ILE A 93 -9.25 -6.28 -3.03
CA ILE A 93 -9.02 -5.74 -1.68
C ILE A 93 -10.28 -5.03 -1.17
N ASP A 94 -10.95 -4.27 -2.02
CA ASP A 94 -12.22 -3.60 -1.71
C ASP A 94 -13.30 -4.58 -1.27
N GLN A 95 -13.54 -5.65 -2.05
CA GLN A 95 -14.49 -6.72 -1.69
C GLN A 95 -14.12 -7.44 -0.39
N LEU A 96 -12.83 -7.68 -0.16
CA LEU A 96 -12.34 -8.25 1.09
C LEU A 96 -12.65 -7.32 2.27
N MET A 97 -12.28 -6.04 2.17
CA MET A 97 -12.53 -5.07 3.25
C MET A 97 -14.02 -4.91 3.52
N GLU A 98 -14.85 -4.78 2.49
CA GLU A 98 -16.31 -4.66 2.66
C GLU A 98 -16.87 -5.87 3.43
N ARG A 99 -16.51 -7.09 3.00
CA ARG A 99 -16.99 -8.32 3.64
C ARG A 99 -16.52 -8.43 5.09
N GLU A 100 -15.24 -8.20 5.34
CA GLU A 100 -14.63 -8.44 6.65
C GLU A 100 -14.84 -7.30 7.65
N ILE A 101 -15.10 -6.06 7.21
CA ILE A 101 -15.34 -4.90 8.10
C ILE A 101 -16.84 -4.73 8.39
N LEU A 102 -17.71 -5.02 7.42
CA LEU A 102 -19.17 -4.81 7.56
C LEU A 102 -19.96 -6.07 7.93
N GLY A 103 -19.30 -7.21 8.08
CA GLY A 103 -19.91 -8.46 8.53
C GLY A 103 -20.61 -8.39 9.91
N GLU A 104 -21.13 -9.53 10.33
CA GLU A 104 -21.83 -9.68 11.61
C GLU A 104 -20.86 -10.07 12.73
N ASN A 105 -21.09 -9.56 13.93
CA ASN A 105 -20.32 -9.89 15.15
C ASN A 105 -18.80 -9.68 15.01
N ILE A 106 -18.38 -8.68 14.24
CA ILE A 106 -16.96 -8.34 14.10
C ILE A 106 -16.48 -7.50 15.29
N GLU A 107 -15.30 -7.85 15.78
CA GLU A 107 -14.60 -7.14 16.84
C GLU A 107 -13.60 -6.12 16.28
N LEU A 108 -13.30 -5.08 17.06
CA LEU A 108 -12.35 -4.05 16.66
C LEU A 108 -10.95 -4.64 16.40
N ALA A 109 -10.52 -5.59 17.24
CA ALA A 109 -9.25 -6.28 17.08
C ALA A 109 -9.10 -6.95 15.70
N SER A 110 -10.13 -7.64 15.22
CA SER A 110 -10.10 -8.31 13.92
C SER A 110 -9.96 -7.32 12.76
N ILE A 111 -10.57 -6.13 12.88
CA ILE A 111 -10.42 -5.07 11.87
C ILE A 111 -9.02 -4.49 11.89
N ILE A 112 -8.46 -4.23 13.08
CA ILE A 112 -7.09 -3.74 13.22
C ILE A 112 -6.11 -4.75 12.61
N GLU A 113 -6.25 -6.04 12.92
CA GLU A 113 -5.41 -7.10 12.36
C GLU A 113 -5.52 -7.17 10.84
N LEU A 114 -6.73 -7.13 10.29
CA LEU A 114 -6.97 -7.09 8.85
C LEU A 114 -6.26 -5.90 8.20
N LEU A 115 -6.46 -4.70 8.73
CA LEU A 115 -5.93 -3.47 8.17
C LEU A 115 -4.41 -3.40 8.29
N VAL A 116 -3.84 -3.81 9.42
CA VAL A 116 -2.37 -3.93 9.59
C VAL A 116 -1.80 -4.89 8.55
N ARG A 117 -2.39 -6.07 8.38
CA ARG A 117 -1.95 -7.06 7.38
C ARG A 117 -2.04 -6.53 5.95
N LEU A 118 -3.11 -5.81 5.61
CA LEU A 118 -3.27 -5.22 4.27
C LEU A 118 -2.29 -4.07 4.03
N MET A 119 -2.07 -3.21 5.02
CA MET A 119 -1.16 -2.07 4.90
C MET A 119 0.31 -2.49 4.92
N ASP A 120 0.72 -3.49 5.70
CA ASP A 120 2.07 -4.03 5.62
C ASP A 120 2.33 -4.66 4.24
N LYS A 121 1.37 -5.43 3.73
CA LYS A 121 1.51 -6.10 2.42
C LYS A 121 1.53 -5.14 1.23
N TYR A 122 0.63 -4.16 1.19
CA TYR A 122 0.43 -3.30 0.01
C TYR A 122 0.86 -1.84 0.23
N GLY A 123 1.34 -1.50 1.42
CA GLY A 123 1.65 -0.13 1.81
C GLY A 123 2.67 0.56 0.92
N LYS A 124 3.74 -0.15 0.53
CA LYS A 124 4.74 0.37 -0.41
C LYS A 124 4.12 0.81 -1.74
N PHE A 125 3.17 0.03 -2.25
CA PHE A 125 2.43 0.34 -3.47
C PHE A 125 1.52 1.56 -3.31
N PHE A 126 0.78 1.66 -2.20
CA PHE A 126 -0.06 2.82 -1.92
C PHE A 126 0.76 4.10 -1.77
N LEU A 127 1.87 4.02 -1.04
CA LEU A 127 2.78 5.14 -0.84
C LEU A 127 3.43 5.60 -2.15
N LEU A 128 3.78 4.66 -3.03
CA LEU A 128 4.30 4.96 -4.36
C LEU A 128 3.34 5.85 -5.15
N ILE A 129 2.04 5.54 -5.16
CA ILE A 129 1.01 6.35 -5.83
C ILE A 129 0.86 7.70 -5.12
N GLU A 130 0.76 7.69 -3.80
CA GLU A 130 0.53 8.92 -3.01
C GLU A 130 1.63 9.97 -3.21
N LYS A 131 2.90 9.55 -3.31
CA LYS A 131 4.03 10.46 -3.55
C LYS A 131 4.16 10.89 -5.02
N ASN A 132 3.43 10.26 -5.93
CA ASN A 132 3.58 10.43 -7.38
C ASN A 132 2.24 10.66 -8.11
N GLN A 133 1.28 11.33 -7.47
CA GLN A 133 -0.10 11.54 -7.95
C GLN A 133 -0.23 12.12 -9.37
N LYS A 134 0.81 12.83 -9.85
CA LYS A 134 0.81 13.47 -11.18
C LYS A 134 1.36 12.56 -12.30
N VAL A 135 1.97 11.43 -11.97
CA VAL A 135 2.60 10.53 -12.95
C VAL A 135 1.53 9.76 -13.71
N ASP A 136 0.57 9.22 -12.98
CA ASP A 136 -0.51 8.41 -13.54
C ASP A 136 -1.84 8.76 -12.87
N LYS A 137 -2.65 9.53 -13.60
CA LYS A 137 -3.95 9.99 -13.09
C LYS A 137 -4.89 8.81 -12.83
N LYS A 138 -4.89 7.80 -13.71
CA LYS A 138 -5.81 6.67 -13.60
C LYS A 138 -5.51 5.82 -12.36
N MET A 139 -4.24 5.57 -12.07
CA MET A 139 -3.83 4.92 -10.82
C MET A 139 -4.17 5.76 -9.59
N THR A 140 -4.00 7.08 -9.67
CA THR A 140 -4.36 8.00 -8.58
C THR A 140 -5.86 7.99 -8.31
N ASP A 141 -6.68 8.01 -9.35
CA ASP A 141 -8.14 7.94 -9.24
C ASP A 141 -8.59 6.62 -8.59
N TYR A 142 -7.94 5.49 -8.93
CA TYR A 142 -8.19 4.19 -8.27
C TYR A 142 -7.85 4.23 -6.78
N TYR A 143 -6.68 4.76 -6.43
CA TYR A 143 -6.25 4.85 -5.03
C TYR A 143 -7.15 5.78 -4.21
N GLN A 144 -7.57 6.93 -4.76
CA GLN A 144 -8.48 7.85 -4.08
C GLN A 144 -9.85 7.21 -3.81
N LEU A 145 -10.40 6.48 -4.79
CA LEU A 145 -11.65 5.74 -4.60
C LEU A 145 -11.51 4.67 -3.52
N TYR A 146 -10.41 3.91 -3.56
CA TYR A 146 -10.09 2.90 -2.55
C TYR A 146 -10.00 3.50 -1.14
N ARG A 147 -9.25 4.59 -0.93
CA ARG A 147 -9.19 5.30 0.36
C ARG A 147 -10.59 5.70 0.81
N LYS A 148 -11.36 6.38 -0.04
CA LYS A 148 -12.71 6.84 0.32
C LYS A 148 -13.60 5.70 0.83
N LYS A 149 -13.52 4.52 0.19
CA LYS A 149 -14.25 3.33 0.62
C LYS A 149 -13.75 2.77 1.94
N LEU A 150 -12.43 2.66 2.15
CA LEU A 150 -11.84 2.24 3.43
C LEU A 150 -12.36 3.12 4.59
N PHE A 151 -12.30 4.45 4.45
CA PHE A 151 -12.82 5.38 5.45
C PHE A 151 -14.31 5.17 5.71
N SER A 152 -15.10 5.00 4.65
CA SER A 152 -16.54 4.73 4.76
C SER A 152 -16.83 3.42 5.50
N TYR A 153 -16.09 2.35 5.22
CA TYR A 153 -16.30 1.04 5.87
C TYR A 153 -15.97 1.08 7.35
N VAL A 154 -14.84 1.68 7.73
CA VAL A 154 -14.47 1.82 9.15
C VAL A 154 -15.46 2.73 9.87
N HIS A 155 -15.90 3.83 9.25
CA HIS A 155 -16.94 4.69 9.84
C HIS A 155 -18.25 3.92 10.09
N GLN A 156 -18.73 3.16 9.10
CA GLN A 156 -19.94 2.35 9.24
C GLN A 156 -19.81 1.29 10.34
N PHE A 157 -18.65 0.64 10.44
CA PHE A 157 -18.36 -0.28 11.53
C PHE A 157 -18.49 0.42 12.89
N PHE A 158 -17.81 1.55 13.09
CA PHE A 158 -17.87 2.30 14.35
C PHE A 158 -19.29 2.74 14.70
N ALA A 159 -20.03 3.28 13.72
CA ALA A 159 -21.42 3.68 13.92
C ALA A 159 -22.30 2.51 14.39
N LYS A 160 -22.16 1.34 13.75
CA LYS A 160 -22.86 0.11 14.14
C LYS A 160 -22.49 -0.35 15.56
N GLN A 161 -21.22 -0.26 15.96
CA GLN A 161 -20.78 -0.62 17.31
C GLN A 161 -21.33 0.33 18.38
N ILE A 162 -21.48 1.62 18.06
CA ILE A 162 -22.11 2.61 18.94
C ILE A 162 -23.60 2.31 19.09
N ASP A 163 -24.30 2.06 17.98
CA ASP A 163 -25.74 1.75 17.98
C ASP A 163 -26.07 0.48 18.78
N ASN A 164 -25.15 -0.50 18.76
CA ASN A 164 -25.25 -1.75 19.52
C ASN A 164 -24.76 -1.63 20.97
N ALA A 165 -24.37 -0.44 21.43
CA ALA A 165 -23.82 -0.18 22.76
C ALA A 165 -22.56 -0.98 23.11
N VAL A 166 -21.83 -1.49 22.11
CA VAL A 166 -20.51 -2.11 22.28
C VAL A 166 -19.45 -1.03 22.47
N PHE A 167 -19.53 0.02 21.66
CA PHE A 167 -18.71 1.21 21.83
C PHE A 167 -19.45 2.26 22.66
N ARG A 168 -18.70 3.00 23.47
CA ARG A 168 -19.22 4.21 24.12
C ARG A 168 -19.65 5.24 23.07
N LYS A 169 -20.39 6.26 23.48
CA LYS A 169 -20.63 7.42 22.63
C LYS A 169 -19.30 8.10 22.25
N ILE A 170 -19.12 8.38 20.97
CA ILE A 170 -17.93 9.05 20.41
C ILE A 170 -18.39 10.35 19.75
N GLU A 171 -17.83 11.47 20.21
CA GLU A 171 -18.01 12.76 19.54
C GLU A 171 -16.99 12.88 18.40
N HIS A 172 -17.35 13.55 17.30
CA HIS A 172 -16.48 13.73 16.14
C HIS A 172 -15.95 12.39 15.55
N LEU A 173 -16.86 11.44 15.29
CA LEU A 173 -16.51 10.09 14.86
C LEU A 173 -15.55 10.05 13.65
N ASP A 174 -15.74 10.93 12.66
CA ASP A 174 -14.86 11.01 11.49
C ASP A 174 -13.38 11.18 11.88
N CYS A 175 -13.07 12.03 12.87
CA CYS A 175 -11.69 12.25 13.34
C CYS A 175 -11.12 11.01 14.05
N HIS A 176 -11.96 10.24 14.74
CA HIS A 176 -11.54 8.99 15.36
C HIS A 176 -11.25 7.89 14.32
N VAL A 177 -12.06 7.84 13.26
CA VAL A 177 -11.81 6.94 12.11
C VAL A 177 -10.50 7.31 11.43
N GLU A 178 -10.23 8.61 11.21
CA GLU A 178 -8.94 9.09 10.72
C GLU A 178 -7.79 8.67 11.62
N LEU A 179 -7.92 8.90 12.93
CA LEU A 179 -6.88 8.52 13.89
C LEU A 179 -6.52 7.03 13.82
N VAL A 180 -7.52 6.15 13.72
CA VAL A 180 -7.30 4.70 13.63
C VAL A 180 -6.55 4.35 12.36
N ILE A 181 -7.04 4.80 11.21
CA ILE A 181 -6.44 4.50 9.89
C ILE A 181 -5.02 5.08 9.79
N ASP A 182 -4.82 6.32 10.24
CA ASP A 182 -3.51 6.99 10.20
C ASP A 182 -2.50 6.34 11.16
N SER A 183 -2.95 5.87 12.33
CA SER A 183 -2.07 5.15 13.27
C SER A 183 -1.58 3.83 12.66
N ILE A 184 -2.47 3.07 12.02
CA ILE A 184 -2.12 1.84 11.31
C ILE A 184 -1.16 2.17 10.15
N SER A 185 -1.49 3.15 9.30
CA SER A 185 -0.66 3.56 8.16
C SER A 185 0.72 4.02 8.61
N ARG A 186 0.80 4.79 9.71
CA ARG A 186 2.07 5.28 10.23
C ARG A 186 2.99 4.16 10.68
N LEU A 187 2.46 3.20 11.43
CA LEU A 187 3.27 2.11 12.02
C LEU A 187 3.62 1.01 11.01
N THR A 188 2.82 0.82 9.97
CA THR A 188 3.03 -0.25 8.96
C THR A 188 3.69 0.25 7.68
N ILE A 189 3.41 1.48 7.26
CA ILE A 189 3.88 2.03 5.97
C ILE A 189 4.96 3.08 6.20
N HIS A 190 4.61 4.17 6.89
CA HIS A 190 5.48 5.35 6.93
C HIS A 190 6.78 5.09 7.69
N LYS A 191 6.70 4.41 8.85
CA LYS A 191 7.88 4.00 9.62
C LYS A 191 8.85 3.16 8.78
N LYS A 192 8.34 2.33 7.87
CA LYS A 192 9.14 1.44 7.02
C LYS A 192 9.75 2.12 5.79
N TYR A 193 9.15 3.19 5.25
CA TYR A 193 9.51 3.68 3.92
C TYR A 193 9.87 5.17 3.79
N ASP A 194 9.24 6.08 4.53
CA ASP A 194 9.41 7.53 4.30
C ASP A 194 9.48 8.41 5.56
N SER A 195 9.43 7.81 6.76
CA SER A 195 9.64 8.54 7.99
C SER A 195 11.11 8.94 8.19
N PHE A 196 11.36 9.92 9.06
CA PHE A 196 12.72 10.34 9.39
C PHE A 196 13.56 9.22 10.04
N GLU A 197 12.92 8.41 10.89
CA GLU A 197 13.51 7.24 11.55
C GLU A 197 12.96 5.98 10.91
N ILE A 198 13.55 5.58 9.78
CA ILE A 198 13.14 4.36 9.08
C ILE A 198 13.44 3.15 9.96
N GLU A 199 12.38 2.43 10.32
CA GLU A 199 12.41 1.26 11.18
C GLU A 199 11.22 0.35 10.82
N GLU A 200 11.50 -0.94 10.64
CA GLU A 200 10.46 -1.94 10.47
C GLU A 200 10.05 -2.49 11.85
N ILE A 201 8.77 -2.36 12.17
CA ILE A 201 8.19 -2.83 13.43
C ILE A 201 7.49 -4.15 13.14
N ASP A 202 7.70 -5.13 14.01
CA ASP A 202 7.01 -6.43 13.92
C ASP A 202 5.48 -6.23 13.91
N THR A 203 4.81 -6.83 12.92
CA THR A 203 3.38 -6.60 12.70
C THR A 203 2.52 -7.12 13.85
N SER A 204 2.94 -8.17 14.56
CA SER A 204 2.22 -8.66 15.73
C SER A 204 2.29 -7.67 16.89
N LEU A 205 3.43 -6.99 17.06
CA LEU A 205 3.58 -5.91 18.03
C LEU A 205 2.71 -4.70 17.66
N VAL A 206 2.67 -4.32 16.38
CA VAL A 206 1.79 -3.23 15.90
C VAL A 206 0.33 -3.54 16.22
N VAL A 207 -0.16 -4.76 15.92
CA VAL A 207 -1.52 -5.17 16.26
C VAL A 207 -1.74 -5.08 17.77
N ALA A 208 -0.87 -5.67 18.59
CA ALA A 208 -1.04 -5.69 20.04
C ALA A 208 -1.18 -4.27 20.65
N VAL A 209 -0.33 -3.33 20.22
CA VAL A 209 -0.36 -1.95 20.71
C VAL A 209 -1.62 -1.21 20.26
N LEU A 210 -2.02 -1.36 18.99
CA LEU A 210 -3.19 -0.67 18.46
C LEU A 210 -4.49 -1.22 19.04
N VAL A 211 -4.59 -2.53 19.24
CA VAL A 211 -5.73 -3.18 19.91
C VAL A 211 -5.85 -2.67 21.34
N ASP A 212 -4.78 -2.76 22.14
CA ASP A 212 -4.76 -2.24 23.51
C ASP A 212 -5.20 -0.77 23.56
N THR A 213 -4.63 0.07 22.69
CA THR A 213 -4.93 1.51 22.64
C THR A 213 -6.39 1.78 22.31
N PHE A 214 -6.91 1.18 21.22
CA PHE A 214 -8.22 1.56 20.69
C PHE A 214 -9.38 0.84 21.38
N GLU A 215 -9.21 -0.41 21.81
CA GLU A 215 -10.24 -1.08 22.63
C GLU A 215 -10.40 -0.38 23.97
N HIS A 216 -9.29 -0.02 24.62
CA HIS A 216 -9.31 0.78 25.84
C HIS A 216 -10.02 2.13 25.63
N ALA A 217 -9.86 2.73 24.46
CA ALA A 217 -10.45 4.03 24.12
C ALA A 217 -11.94 3.97 23.78
N TYR A 218 -12.45 2.86 23.23
CA TYR A 218 -13.79 2.82 22.62
C TYR A 218 -14.77 1.83 23.25
N LEU A 219 -14.31 0.69 23.77
CA LEU A 219 -15.21 -0.29 24.39
C LEU A 219 -15.87 0.30 25.64
N VAL A 220 -17.16 0.02 25.82
CA VAL A 220 -17.83 0.25 27.10
C VAL A 220 -17.18 -0.67 28.14
N ARG A 221 -16.79 -0.10 29.28
CA ARG A 221 -16.35 -0.89 30.44
C ARG A 221 -17.50 -1.11 31.38
N GLU A 222 -17.58 -2.33 31.90
CA GLU A 222 -18.40 -2.64 33.08
C GLU A 222 -17.95 -1.85 34.32
#